data_AF-A0AAN5MH41-F1
#
_entry.id   AF-A0AAN5MH41-F1
#
_cell.length_a   1.000
_cell.length_b   1.000
_cell.length_c   1.000
_cell.angle_alpha   90.00
_cell.angle_beta   90.00
_cell.angle_gamma   90.00
#
_symmetry.space_group_name_H-M   'P 1'
#
loop_
_entity.id
_entity.type
_entity.pdbx_description
1 polymer ?
#
loop_
_entity_poly.entity_id
_entity_poly.type
_entity_poly.pdbx_seq_one_letter_code
_entity_poly.pdbx_strand_id
1 'polypeptide(L)'
;MNSQFPDNYHQIQSEISKILSNDMSLSAEERSRDRLLRVRKGMTHILCEVFPRIDTPNKQELYYWLEAIARISGAEAAEAKAGDDK
;
A
#
# COMPACT_ATOMS: atom_id res chain seq x y z
N MET A 1 7.52 30.49 12.13
CA MET A 1 7.20 29.81 10.87
C MET A 1 6.39 28.58 11.24
N ASN A 2 5.07 28.60 11.00
CA ASN A 2 4.26 27.39 11.18
C ASN A 2 4.54 26.47 9.99
N SER A 3 5.13 25.31 10.25
CA SER A 3 5.18 24.26 9.24
C SER A 3 3.75 23.87 8.88
N GLN A 4 3.40 23.91 7.60
CA GLN A 4 2.08 23.54 7.08
C GLN A 4 1.78 22.04 7.27
N PHE A 5 2.78 21.27 7.69
CA PHE A 5 2.71 19.83 7.83
C PHE A 5 3.17 19.36 9.22
N PRO A 6 2.61 18.24 9.71
CA PRO A 6 3.10 17.58 10.92
C PRO A 6 4.58 17.24 10.82
N ASP A 7 5.28 17.21 11.96
CA ASP A 7 6.73 17.00 12.02
C ASP A 7 7.22 15.70 11.35
N ASN A 8 6.36 14.68 11.27
CA ASN A 8 6.65 13.39 10.66
C ASN A 8 6.27 13.31 9.16
N TYR A 9 5.71 14.37 8.56
CA TYR A 9 5.19 14.33 7.19
C TYR A 9 6.25 13.94 6.16
N HIS A 10 7.42 14.57 6.18
CA HIS A 10 8.48 14.28 5.21
C HIS A 10 9.05 12.87 5.37
N GLN A 11 9.12 12.37 6.60
CA GLN A 11 9.52 10.99 6.88
C GLN A 11 8.51 10.00 6.29
N ILE A 12 7.22 10.19 6.57
CA ILE A 12 6.14 9.35 6.05
C ILE A 12 6.11 9.40 4.51
N GLN A 13 6.25 10.58 3.90
CA GLN A 13 6.31 10.73 2.44
C GLN A 13 7.54 10.06 1.83
N SER A 14 8.69 10.05 2.52
CA SER A 14 9.87 9.31 2.08
C SER A 14 9.64 7.80 2.11
N GLU A 15 9.02 7.29 3.17
CA GLU A 15 8.65 5.87 3.29
C GLU A 15 7.64 5.45 2.23
N ILE A 16 6.60 6.27 2.00
CA ILE A 16 5.65 6.08 0.90
C ILE A 16 6.36 6.11 -0.45
N SER A 17 7.25 7.07 -0.69
CA SER A 17 7.96 7.20 -1.97
C SER A 17 8.87 5.99 -2.24
N LYS A 18 9.50 5.41 -1.23
CA LYS A 18 10.27 4.15 -1.36
C LYS A 18 9.37 2.95 -1.68
N ILE A 19 8.14 2.96 -1.15
CA ILE A 19 7.12 1.95 -1.45
C ILE A 19 6.49 2.21 -2.82
N LEU A 20 6.48 3.44 -3.34
CA LEU A 20 5.84 3.79 -4.62
C LEU A 20 6.81 3.96 -5.79
N SER A 21 8.11 4.04 -5.56
CA SER A 21 9.14 4.18 -6.60
C SER A 21 9.10 3.01 -7.60
N ASN A 22 9.09 3.33 -8.89
CA ASN A 22 9.06 2.34 -9.96
C ASN A 22 10.47 2.02 -10.44
N ASP A 23 10.77 0.73 -10.53
CA ASP A 23 11.92 0.27 -11.27
C ASP A 23 11.58 0.21 -12.76
N MET A 24 12.12 1.15 -13.54
CA MET A 24 11.88 1.25 -14.98
C MET A 24 12.71 0.24 -15.79
N SER A 25 13.59 -0.52 -15.14
CA SER A 25 14.35 -1.61 -15.78
C SER A 25 13.55 -2.91 -15.91
N LEU A 26 12.42 -3.02 -15.19
CA LEU A 26 11.51 -4.16 -15.22
C LEU A 26 10.50 -4.09 -16.38
N SER A 27 10.01 -5.25 -16.83
CA SER A 27 8.92 -5.36 -17.82
C SER A 27 7.62 -4.71 -17.30
N ALA A 28 6.62 -4.53 -18.18
CA ALA A 28 5.33 -3.96 -17.76
C ALA A 28 4.63 -4.85 -16.72
N GLU A 29 4.68 -6.16 -16.92
CA GLU A 29 4.12 -7.20 -16.07
C GLU A 29 4.86 -7.26 -14.72
N GLU A 30 6.19 -7.25 -14.75
CA GLU A 30 7.03 -7.24 -13.55
C GLU A 30 6.79 -5.98 -12.71
N ARG A 31 6.69 -4.81 -13.34
CA ARG A 31 6.31 -3.57 -12.65
C ARG A 31 4.91 -3.65 -12.06
N SER A 32 3.97 -4.32 -12.75
CA SER A 32 2.61 -4.51 -12.22
C SER A 32 2.60 -5.37 -10.96
N ARG A 33 3.31 -6.50 -11.01
CA ARG A 33 3.47 -7.41 -9.87
C ARG A 33 4.18 -6.73 -8.71
N ASP A 34 5.24 -5.99 -8.99
CA ASP A 34 6.00 -5.25 -7.98
C ASP A 34 5.14 -4.14 -7.32
N ARG A 35 4.35 -3.39 -8.08
CA ARG A 35 3.36 -2.44 -7.53
C ARG A 35 2.38 -3.12 -6.59
N LEU A 36 1.81 -4.27 -6.97
CA LEU A 36 0.88 -5.03 -6.13
C LEU A 36 1.54 -5.53 -4.83
N LEU A 37 2.79 -6.02 -4.90
CA LEU A 37 3.55 -6.41 -3.71
C LEU A 37 3.78 -5.24 -2.75
N ARG A 38 4.07 -4.05 -3.29
CA ARG A 38 4.28 -2.82 -2.51
C ARG A 38 2.99 -2.31 -1.87
N VAL A 39 1.86 -2.35 -2.59
CA VAL A 39 0.52 -2.08 -2.03
C VAL A 39 0.25 -3.01 -0.86
N ARG A 40 0.44 -4.32 -1.05
CA ARG A 40 0.22 -5.32 0.01
C ARG A 40 1.08 -5.04 1.26
N LYS A 41 2.36 -4.69 1.09
CA LYS A 41 3.24 -4.31 2.22
C LYS A 41 2.71 -3.08 2.97
N GLY A 42 2.31 -2.04 2.24
CA GLY A 42 1.74 -0.83 2.82
C GLY A 42 0.46 -1.13 3.62
N MET A 43 -0.40 -2.00 3.10
CA MET A 43 -1.61 -2.42 3.79
C MET A 43 -1.34 -3.19 5.07
N THR A 44 -0.39 -4.12 5.06
CA THR A 44 0.04 -4.83 6.27
C THR A 44 0.56 -3.85 7.31
N HIS A 45 1.38 -2.88 6.90
CA HIS A 45 1.86 -1.85 7.82
C HIS A 45 0.71 -1.03 8.43
N ILE A 46 -0.27 -0.62 7.62
CA ILE A 46 -1.42 0.12 8.15
C ILE A 46 -2.20 -0.74 9.15
N LEU A 47 -2.56 -1.98 8.82
CA LEU A 47 -3.35 -2.86 9.68
C LEU A 47 -2.64 -3.23 10.99
N CYS A 48 -1.33 -3.45 10.96
CA CYS A 48 -0.57 -3.93 12.11
C CYS A 48 0.02 -2.81 12.97
N GLU A 49 0.47 -1.71 12.36
CA GLU A 49 1.25 -0.67 13.06
C GLU A 49 0.46 0.62 13.29
N VAL A 50 -0.33 1.04 12.29
CA VAL A 50 -1.04 2.33 12.32
C VAL A 50 -2.42 2.17 12.96
N PHE A 51 -3.16 1.15 12.53
CA PHE A 51 -4.55 0.91 12.90
C PHE A 51 -4.77 0.75 14.41
N PRO A 52 -3.92 0.05 15.18
CA PRO A 52 -4.09 -0.07 16.63
C PRO A 52 -4.06 1.28 17.36
N ARG A 53 -3.40 2.30 16.79
CA ARG A 53 -3.17 3.63 17.37
C ARG A 53 -4.29 4.64 17.08
N ILE A 54 -5.31 4.25 16.32
CA ILE A 54 -6.46 5.11 15.97
C ILE A 54 -7.61 4.82 16.96
N ASP A 55 -8.25 5.88 17.46
CA ASP A 55 -9.44 5.82 18.31
C ASP A 55 -10.75 5.79 17.51
N THR A 56 -11.81 5.28 18.13
CA THR A 56 -13.17 5.24 17.54
C THR A 56 -13.74 6.65 17.35
N PRO A 57 -14.54 6.92 16.29
CA PRO A 57 -15.19 5.97 15.38
C PRO A 57 -14.48 5.74 14.02
N ASN A 58 -13.49 6.55 13.64
CA ASN A 58 -12.80 6.49 12.33
C ASN A 58 -12.04 5.18 12.09
N LYS A 59 -11.71 4.47 13.17
CA LYS A 59 -11.06 3.15 13.13
C LYS A 59 -11.86 2.14 12.32
N GLN A 60 -13.17 2.02 12.53
CA GLN A 60 -13.95 0.94 11.91
C GLN A 60 -14.11 1.13 10.39
N GLU A 61 -14.31 2.37 9.94
CA GLU A 61 -14.36 2.70 8.52
C GLU A 61 -13.03 2.42 7.82
N LEU A 62 -11.91 2.81 8.44
CA LEU A 62 -10.58 2.53 7.90
C LEU A 62 -10.31 1.02 7.76
N TYR A 63 -10.80 0.20 8.70
CA TYR A 63 -10.68 -1.26 8.61
C TYR A 63 -11.37 -1.80 7.37
N TYR A 64 -12.63 -1.39 7.13
CA TYR A 64 -13.40 -1.88 5.99
C TYR A 64 -12.78 -1.45 4.65
N TRP A 65 -12.26 -0.22 4.57
CA TRP A 65 -11.53 0.22 3.40
C TRP A 65 -10.28 -0.61 3.14
N LEU A 66 -9.48 -0.87 4.18
CA LEU A 66 -8.27 -1.69 4.05
C LEU A 66 -8.63 -3.14 3.68
N GLU A 67 -9.67 -3.72 4.25
CA GLU A 67 -10.10 -5.06 3.89
C GLU A 67 -10.51 -5.15 2.40
N ALA A 68 -11.28 -4.18 1.91
CA ALA A 68 -11.71 -4.13 0.51
C ALA A 68 -10.53 -4.02 -0.46
N ILE A 69 -9.57 -3.13 -0.18
CA ILE A 69 -8.36 -2.95 -1.01
C ILE A 69 -7.54 -4.25 -1.02
N ALA A 70 -7.53 -5.02 0.07
CA ALA A 70 -6.72 -6.23 0.21
C ALA A 70 -7.25 -7.31 -0.71
N ARG A 71 -8.57 -7.45 -0.76
CA ARG A 71 -9.26 -8.41 -1.63
C ARG A 71 -9.02 -8.09 -3.10
N ILE A 72 -9.17 -6.82 -3.50
CA ILE A 72 -8.92 -6.39 -4.89
C ILE A 72 -7.45 -6.66 -5.27
N SER A 73 -6.51 -6.21 -4.44
CA SER A 73 -5.08 -6.41 -4.70
C SER A 73 -4.69 -7.89 -4.78
N GLY A 74 -5.34 -8.74 -3.97
CA GLY A 74 -5.15 -10.20 -4.00
C GLY A 74 -5.67 -10.85 -5.28
N ALA A 75 -6.83 -10.41 -5.78
CA ALA A 75 -7.41 -10.90 -7.02
C ALA A 75 -6.52 -10.56 -8.23
N GLU A 76 -6.11 -9.30 -8.35
CA GLU A 76 -5.19 -8.84 -9.41
C GLU A 76 -3.87 -9.61 -9.41
N ALA A 77 -3.32 -9.90 -8.22
CA ALA A 77 -2.09 -10.66 -8.09
C ALA A 77 -2.25 -12.15 -8.48
N ALA A 78 -3.45 -12.72 -8.31
CA ALA A 78 -3.75 -14.09 -8.72
C ALA A 78 -3.95 -14.19 -10.25
N GLU A 79 -4.67 -13.23 -10.84
CA GLU A 79 -4.87 -13.14 -12.29
C GLU A 79 -3.56 -12.91 -13.04
N ALA A 80 -2.70 -12.03 -12.52
CA ALA A 80 -1.35 -11.78 -13.05
C ALA A 80 -0.40 -12.99 -12.94
N LYS A 81 -0.73 -14.01 -12.14
CA LYS A 81 -0.01 -15.29 -12.11
C LYS A 81 -0.59 -16.30 -13.09
N ALA A 82 -1.92 -16.33 -13.23
CA ALA A 82 -2.60 -17.23 -14.16
C ALA A 82 -2.34 -16.88 -15.65
N GLY A 83 -1.96 -15.64 -15.95
CA GLY A 83 -1.54 -15.21 -17.30
C GLY A 83 -0.13 -15.62 -17.71
N ASP A 84 0.77 -15.92 -16.76
CA ASP A 84 2.17 -16.32 -17.04
C ASP A 84 2.30 -17.83 -17.35
N ASP A 85 1.28 -18.64 -17.02
CA ASP A 85 1.24 -20.10 -17.26
C ASP A 85 0.62 -20.48 -18.64
N LYS A 86 0.44 -19.52 -19.56
CA LYS A 86 -0.10 -19.74 -20.91
C LYS A 86 0.92 -19.52 -22.02
#